data_AF-A0A7Z0DI10-F1
#
_entry.id   AF-A0A7Z0DI10-F1
#
_cell.length_a   1.000
_cell.length_b   1.000
_cell.length_c   1.000
_cell.angle_alpha   90.00
_cell.angle_beta   90.00
_cell.angle_gamma   90.00
#
_symmetry.space_group_name_H-M   'P 1'
#
loop_
_entity.id
_entity.type
_entity.pdbx_description
1 polymer ?
#
loop_
_entity_poly.entity_id
_entity_poly.type
_entity_poly.pdbx_seq_one_letter_code
_entity_poly.pdbx_strand_id
1 'polypeptide(L)'
;MDVTWMIFAHRIFEDLAAMLGMPGMPDFLTADEVREAYAAASGVELGDLTWHEVHAAVMWGVIYLRIAARQIHFGEIEAPEEPESVLYHRAMFAAMLDEVGA
;
A
#
# COMPACT_ATOMS: atom_id res chain seq x y z
N MET A 1 7.63 -9.83 -1.52
CA MET A 1 8.98 -9.68 -0.96
C MET A 1 8.91 -8.65 0.17
N ASP A 2 9.62 -8.87 1.27
CA ASP A 2 9.44 -8.10 2.51
C ASP A 2 9.86 -6.64 2.39
N VAL A 3 10.93 -6.35 1.64
CA VAL A 3 11.39 -4.97 1.44
C VAL A 3 10.32 -4.10 0.78
N THR A 4 9.67 -4.65 -0.26
CA THR A 4 8.56 -3.97 -0.93
C THR A 4 7.36 -3.76 -0.03
N TRP A 5 7.04 -4.73 0.85
CA TRP A 5 5.95 -4.57 1.82
C TRP A 5 6.19 -3.37 2.75
N MET A 6 7.43 -3.20 3.23
CA MET A 6 7.80 -2.09 4.11
C MET A 6 7.68 -0.73 3.39
N ILE A 7 8.22 -0.62 2.17
CA ILE A 7 8.10 0.61 1.34
C ILE A 7 6.63 0.93 1.07
N PHE A 8 5.87 -0.08 0.66
CA PHE A 8 4.47 0.09 0.29
C PHE A 8 3.59 0.45 1.48
N ALA A 9 3.85 -0.13 2.66
CA ALA A 9 3.16 0.25 3.89
C ALA A 9 3.33 1.74 4.23
N HIS A 10 4.53 2.29 4.02
CA HIS A 10 4.76 3.74 4.19
C HIS A 10 3.97 4.56 3.16
N ARG A 11 4.01 4.20 1.87
CA ARG A 11 3.20 4.86 0.83
C ARG A 11 1.71 4.93 1.17
N ILE A 12 1.14 3.83 1.68
CA ILE A 12 -0.27 3.79 2.13
C ILE A 12 -0.55 4.83 3.22
N PHE A 13 0.37 4.99 4.18
CA PHE A 13 0.20 5.97 5.26
C PHE A 13 0.52 7.40 4.83
N GLU A 14 1.40 7.59 3.86
CA GLU A 14 1.64 8.89 3.23
C GLU A 14 0.39 9.38 2.51
N ASP A 15 -0.25 8.52 1.71
CA ASP A 15 -1.53 8.82 1.05
C ASP A 15 -2.63 9.14 2.08
N LEU A 16 -2.71 8.37 3.17
CA LEU A 16 -3.67 8.64 4.24
C LEU A 16 -3.39 9.97 4.95
N ALA A 17 -2.12 10.31 5.20
CA ALA A 17 -1.73 11.59 5.77
C ALA A 17 -2.14 12.75 4.86
N ALA A 18 -1.92 12.62 3.55
CA ALA A 18 -2.35 13.59 2.56
C ALA A 18 -3.88 13.77 2.54
N MET A 19 -4.66 12.67 2.60
CA MET A 19 -6.13 12.72 2.71
C MET A 19 -6.60 13.46 3.97
N LEU A 20 -5.85 13.36 5.07
CA LEU A 20 -6.14 14.04 6.32
C LEU A 20 -5.58 15.48 6.39
N GLY A 21 -4.93 15.97 5.32
CA GLY A 21 -4.31 17.30 5.29
C GLY A 21 -3.07 17.43 6.17
N MET A 22 -2.45 16.30 6.53
CA MET A 22 -1.21 16.25 7.31
C MET A 22 0.01 16.32 6.40
N PRO A 23 1.16 16.83 6.88
CA PRO A 23 2.35 17.01 6.06
C PRO A 23 3.05 15.69 5.65
N GLY A 24 2.71 14.57 6.27
CA GLY A 24 3.34 13.28 5.98
C GLY A 24 4.85 13.25 6.24
N MET A 25 5.52 12.30 5.62
CA MET A 25 6.97 12.12 5.56
C MET A 25 7.36 11.62 4.15
N PRO A 26 7.28 12.47 3.12
CA PRO A 26 7.44 12.05 1.72
C PRO A 26 8.85 11.53 1.40
N ASP A 27 9.85 11.99 2.15
CA ASP A 27 11.26 11.60 2.00
C ASP A 27 11.65 10.42 2.90
N PHE A 28 10.70 9.79 3.60
CA PHE A 28 10.97 8.63 4.45
C PHE A 28 10.66 7.33 3.70
N LEU A 29 11.50 6.30 3.89
CA LEU A 29 11.32 4.97 3.28
C LEU A 29 11.07 5.00 1.76
N THR A 30 11.74 5.91 1.05
CA THR A 30 11.69 5.94 -0.41
C THR A 30 12.26 4.63 -0.97
N ALA A 31 11.75 4.18 -2.13
CA ALA A 31 12.17 2.91 -2.71
C ALA A 31 13.68 2.88 -2.99
N ASP A 32 14.24 4.00 -3.47
CA ASP A 32 15.66 4.11 -3.79
C ASP A 32 16.54 4.04 -2.55
N GLU A 33 16.23 4.81 -1.50
CA GLU A 33 17.00 4.80 -0.24
C GLU A 33 16.92 3.44 0.45
N VAL A 34 15.74 2.80 0.45
CA VAL A 34 15.57 1.49 1.06
C VAL A 34 16.36 0.42 0.29
N ARG A 35 16.39 0.48 -1.05
CA ARG A 35 17.19 -0.43 -1.87
C ARG A 35 18.69 -0.26 -1.61
N GLU A 36 19.17 0.99 -1.57
CA GLU A 36 20.56 1.30 -1.28
C GLU A 36 20.96 0.80 0.11
N ALA A 37 20.13 1.10 1.13
CA ALA A 37 20.37 0.65 2.50
C ALA A 37 20.36 -0.88 2.60
N TYR A 38 19.44 -1.56 1.89
CA TYR A 38 19.38 -3.02 1.86
C TYR A 38 20.61 -3.62 1.20
N ALA A 39 21.06 -3.09 0.07
CA ALA A 39 22.26 -3.54 -0.63
C ALA A 39 23.51 -3.34 0.23
N ALA A 40 23.66 -2.16 0.86
CA ALA A 40 24.79 -1.86 1.74
C ALA A 40 24.85 -2.80 2.96
N ALA A 41 23.70 -3.14 3.55
CA ALA A 41 23.63 -3.98 4.74
C ALA A 41 23.76 -5.48 4.46
N SER A 42 23.25 -5.94 3.30
CA SER A 42 23.16 -7.38 2.99
C SER A 42 24.18 -7.86 1.95
N GLY A 43 24.76 -6.95 1.15
CA GLY A 43 25.54 -7.27 -0.03
C GLY A 43 24.71 -7.81 -1.21
N VAL A 44 23.37 -7.68 -1.15
CA VAL A 44 22.44 -8.19 -2.17
C VAL A 44 21.72 -7.04 -2.85
N GLU A 45 21.89 -6.96 -4.18
CA GLU A 45 21.13 -6.05 -5.03
C GLU A 45 19.72 -6.58 -5.28
N LEU A 46 18.71 -5.76 -5.00
CA LEU A 46 17.31 -6.10 -5.27
C LEU A 46 16.98 -5.87 -6.75
N GLY A 47 16.15 -6.75 -7.31
CA GLY A 47 15.65 -6.65 -8.68
C GLY A 47 14.58 -5.56 -8.86
N ASP A 48 13.80 -5.67 -9.92
CA ASP A 48 12.60 -4.86 -10.10
C ASP A 48 11.56 -5.21 -9.02
N LEU A 49 11.04 -4.17 -8.36
CA LEU A 49 10.07 -4.31 -7.27
C LEU A 49 8.62 -4.19 -7.73
N THR A 50 8.39 -3.78 -8.99
CA THR A 50 7.05 -3.44 -9.52
C THR A 50 6.01 -4.52 -9.26
N TRP A 51 6.31 -5.78 -9.60
CA TRP A 51 5.39 -6.88 -9.35
C TRP A 51 5.10 -7.07 -7.84
N HIS A 52 6.11 -6.91 -7.00
CA HIS A 52 5.96 -7.03 -5.55
C HIS A 52 5.13 -5.88 -4.96
N GLU A 53 5.18 -4.68 -5.56
CA GLU A 53 4.35 -3.52 -5.16
C GLU A 53 2.89 -3.78 -5.49
N VAL A 54 2.59 -4.21 -6.73
CA VAL A 54 1.24 -4.59 -7.14
C VAL A 54 0.69 -5.72 -6.26
N HIS A 55 1.52 -6.72 -5.98
CA HIS A 55 1.15 -7.80 -5.06
C HIS A 55 0.90 -7.30 -3.62
N ALA A 56 1.68 -6.35 -3.12
CA ALA A 56 1.43 -5.72 -1.83
C ALA A 56 0.10 -4.94 -1.81
N ALA A 57 -0.24 -4.24 -2.89
CA ALA A 57 -1.50 -3.54 -3.04
C ALA A 57 -2.72 -4.48 -2.93
N VAL A 58 -2.64 -5.67 -3.54
CA VAL A 58 -3.67 -6.72 -3.40
C VAL A 58 -3.82 -7.16 -1.95
N MET A 59 -2.70 -7.44 -1.27
CA MET A 59 -2.71 -7.86 0.14
C MET A 59 -3.30 -6.79 1.07
N TRP A 60 -3.00 -5.51 0.85
CA TRP A 60 -3.66 -4.40 1.55
C TRP A 60 -5.16 -4.36 1.28
N GLY A 61 -5.58 -4.63 0.05
CA GLY A 61 -7.00 -4.78 -0.29
C GLY A 61 -7.71 -5.84 0.54
N VAL A 62 -7.07 -7.02 0.70
CA VAL A 62 -7.61 -8.07 1.57
C VAL A 62 -7.72 -7.58 3.02
N ILE A 63 -6.71 -6.89 3.55
CA ILE A 63 -6.76 -6.36 4.92
C ILE A 63 -7.94 -5.40 5.10
N TYR A 64 -8.14 -4.45 4.18
CA TYR A 64 -9.27 -3.51 4.26
C TYR A 64 -10.62 -4.21 4.18
N LEU A 65 -10.77 -5.21 3.32
CA LEU A 65 -11.99 -6.03 3.27
C LEU A 65 -12.24 -6.78 4.59
N ARG A 66 -11.19 -7.29 5.26
CA ARG A 66 -11.34 -7.94 6.57
C ARG A 66 -11.66 -6.95 7.68
N ILE A 67 -11.10 -5.74 7.64
CA ILE A 67 -11.46 -4.65 8.55
C ILE A 67 -12.93 -4.30 8.37
N ALA A 68 -13.37 -4.01 7.15
CA ALA A 68 -14.75 -3.66 6.85
C ALA A 68 -15.73 -4.78 7.24
N ALA A 69 -15.42 -6.04 6.93
CA ALA A 69 -16.25 -7.17 7.33
C ALA A 69 -16.44 -7.26 8.87
N ARG A 70 -15.39 -6.93 9.64
CA ARG A 70 -15.47 -6.86 11.09
C ARG A 70 -16.32 -5.68 11.55
N GLN A 71 -16.15 -4.50 10.96
CA GLN A 71 -16.93 -3.31 11.28
C GLN A 71 -18.42 -3.52 11.00
N ILE A 72 -18.77 -4.16 9.88
CA ILE A 72 -20.14 -4.56 9.54
C ILE A 72 -20.70 -5.54 10.57
N HIS A 73 -19.92 -6.58 10.93
CA HIS A 73 -20.35 -7.58 11.92
C HIS A 73 -20.71 -6.97 13.28
N PHE A 74 -19.97 -5.95 13.71
CA PHE A 74 -20.20 -5.26 14.97
C PHE A 74 -21.13 -4.04 14.85
N GLY A 75 -21.66 -3.74 13.67
CA GLY A 75 -22.58 -2.62 13.44
C GLY A 75 -21.92 -1.23 13.49
N GLU A 76 -20.61 -1.14 13.29
CA GLU A 76 -19.88 0.14 13.23
C GLU A 76 -20.12 0.88 11.90
N ILE A 77 -20.31 0.13 10.81
CA ILE A 77 -20.65 0.65 9.47
C ILE A 77 -21.74 -0.21 8.83
N GLU A 78 -22.50 0.38 7.91
CA GLU A 78 -23.38 -0.39 7.01
C GLU A 78 -22.55 -1.05 5.90
N ALA A 79 -23.03 -2.19 5.39
CA ALA A 79 -22.40 -2.83 4.24
C ALA A 79 -22.53 -1.92 3.01
N PRO A 80 -21.43 -1.51 2.38
CA PRO A 80 -21.50 -0.64 1.21
C PRO A 80 -22.09 -1.39 0.01
N GLU A 81 -22.78 -0.66 -0.87
CA GLU A 81 -23.26 -1.22 -2.14
C GLU A 81 -22.10 -1.69 -3.03
N GLU A 82 -20.99 -0.94 -3.02
CA GLU A 82 -19.76 -1.26 -3.72
C GLU A 82 -18.70 -1.77 -2.73
N PRO A 83 -18.35 -3.07 -2.73
CA PRO A 83 -17.41 -3.64 -1.78
C PRO A 83 -16.02 -3.01 -1.82
N GLU A 84 -15.57 -2.51 -2.97
CA GLU A 84 -14.25 -1.88 -3.10
C GLU A 84 -14.17 -0.47 -2.51
N SER A 85 -15.31 0.13 -2.14
CA SER A 85 -15.34 1.47 -1.55
C SER A 85 -14.60 1.59 -0.21
N VAL A 86 -14.36 0.47 0.48
CA VAL A 86 -13.61 0.41 1.75
C VAL A 86 -12.09 0.40 1.56
N LEU A 87 -11.62 0.33 0.31
CA LEU A 87 -10.20 0.35 -0.03
C LEU A 87 -9.70 1.80 -0.05
N TYR A 88 -9.06 2.25 1.04
CA TYR A 88 -8.51 3.62 1.09
C TYR A 88 -7.51 3.89 -0.02
N HIS A 89 -6.79 2.86 -0.48
CA HIS A 89 -5.77 2.95 -1.51
C HIS A 89 -6.28 2.69 -2.93
N ARG A 90 -7.60 2.70 -3.16
CA ARG A 90 -8.20 2.33 -4.46
C ARG A 90 -7.64 3.14 -5.64
N ALA A 91 -7.52 4.45 -5.48
CA ALA A 91 -7.03 5.33 -6.54
C ALA A 91 -5.55 5.03 -6.87
N MET A 92 -4.71 4.87 -5.86
CA MET A 92 -3.31 4.46 -6.03
C MET A 92 -3.22 3.09 -6.71
N PHE A 93 -4.03 2.13 -6.27
CA PHE A 93 -4.00 0.78 -6.83
C PHE A 93 -4.43 0.76 -8.31
N ALA A 94 -5.45 1.51 -8.69
CA ALA A 94 -5.86 1.66 -10.08
C ALA A 94 -4.74 2.23 -10.96
N ALA A 95 -4.06 3.28 -10.50
CA ALA A 95 -2.94 3.87 -11.21
C ALA A 95 -1.78 2.87 -11.41
N MET A 96 -1.48 2.05 -10.41
CA MET A 96 -0.45 1.00 -10.53
C MET A 96 -0.82 -0.06 -11.57
N LEU A 97 -2.10 -0.43 -11.69
CA LEU A 97 -2.57 -1.39 -12.69
C LEU A 97 -2.47 -0.81 -14.10
N ASP A 98 -2.87 0.45 -14.27
CA ASP A 98 -2.73 1.17 -15.54
C ASP A 98 -1.27 1.23 -16.00
N GLU A 99 -0.32 1.48 -15.08
CA GLU A 99 1.12 1.52 -15.36
C GLU A 99 1.67 0.17 -15.86
N VAL A 100 1.12 -0.95 -15.39
CA VAL A 100 1.55 -2.30 -15.80
C VAL A 100 0.68 -2.91 -16.91
N GLY A 101 -0.30 -2.15 -17.42
CA GLY A 101 -1.19 -2.56 -18.50
C GLY A 101 -2.17 -3.68 -18.12
N ALA A 102 -2.61 -3.71 -16.86
CA ALA A 102 -3.56 -4.69 -16.31
C ALA A 102 -5.00 -4.18 -16.30
#